data_AF-A0A7Y7AZI4-F1
#
_entry.id   AF-A0A7Y7AZI4-F1
#
_cell.length_a   1.000
_cell.length_b   1.000
_cell.length_c   1.000
_cell.angle_alpha   90.00
_cell.angle_beta   90.00
_cell.angle_gamma   90.00
#
_symmetry.space_group_name_H-M   'P 1'
#
loop_
_entity.id
_entity.type
_entity.pdbx_description
1 polymer ?
#
loop_
_entity_poly.entity_id
_entity_poly.type
_entity_poly.pdbx_seq_one_letter_code
_entity_poly.pdbx_strand_id
1 'polypeptide(L)'
;MTARRATDPLYVPVRRCRGGYALRVFRTPLGSRTAVAFTTGRRLLDCLGPGADSVRLSLPAVRALAEPLGVALVSVDPQLTAPAVTSLPEGPELLPVTPA
;
A
#
# COMPACT_ATOMS: atom_id res chain seq x y z
N MET A 1 24.37 0.98 -8.33
CA MET A 1 23.21 0.51 -7.54
C MET A 1 23.73 0.08 -6.18
N THR A 2 23.73 0.97 -5.19
CA THR A 2 24.35 0.70 -3.88
C THR A 2 23.45 -0.24 -3.07
N ALA A 3 24.00 -1.34 -2.56
CA ALA A 3 23.24 -2.28 -1.72
C ALA A 3 22.82 -1.58 -0.42
N ARG A 4 21.52 -1.61 -0.09
CA ARG A 4 20.97 -0.95 1.09
C ARG A 4 21.01 -1.90 2.30
N ARG A 5 21.40 -1.40 3.47
CA ARG A 5 21.41 -2.17 4.73
C ARG A 5 20.01 -2.23 5.30
N ALA A 6 19.72 -3.29 6.06
CA ALA A 6 18.40 -3.46 6.69
C ALA A 6 18.03 -2.32 7.66
N THR A 7 19.04 -1.70 8.28
CA THR A 7 18.89 -0.59 9.21
C THR A 7 18.72 0.77 8.54
N ASP A 8 18.91 0.86 7.22
CA ASP A 8 18.79 2.15 6.54
C ASP A 8 17.34 2.64 6.58
N PRO A 9 17.13 3.92 6.95
CA PRO A 9 15.78 4.45 7.12
C PRO A 9 15.02 4.50 5.79
N LEU A 10 13.75 4.10 5.86
CA LEU A 10 12.75 4.13 4.82
C LEU A 10 11.68 5.18 5.14
N TYR A 11 11.00 5.68 4.12
CA TYR A 11 9.81 6.50 4.26
C TYR A 11 8.61 5.60 4.50
N VAL A 12 8.01 5.70 5.70
CA VAL A 12 6.94 4.80 6.13
C VAL A 12 5.65 5.60 6.29
N PRO A 13 4.56 5.22 5.59
CA PRO A 13 3.29 5.92 5.68
C PRO A 13 2.67 5.82 7.06
N VAL A 14 2.21 6.96 7.56
CA VAL A 14 1.54 7.06 8.85
C VAL A 14 0.28 7.90 8.74
N ARG A 15 -0.58 7.80 9.75
CA ARG A 15 -1.64 8.78 10.02
C ARG A 15 -1.24 9.61 11.23
N ARG A 16 -1.38 10.93 11.15
CA ARG A 16 -1.32 11.79 12.33
C ARG A 16 -2.46 11.46 13.29
N CYS A 17 -2.16 11.45 14.57
CA CYS A 17 -3.08 11.24 15.68
C CYS A 17 -2.75 12.26 16.77
N ARG A 18 -3.69 12.47 17.71
CA ARG A 18 -3.58 13.52 18.74
C ARG A 18 -2.29 13.45 19.60
N GLY A 19 -1.69 12.26 19.72
CA GLY A 19 -0.46 12.04 20.51
C GLY A 19 0.74 11.51 19.71
N GLY A 20 0.68 11.50 18.37
CA GLY A 20 1.79 10.99 17.56
C GLY A 20 1.35 10.45 16.21
N TYR A 21 2.01 9.38 15.77
CA TYR A 21 1.81 8.79 14.45
C TYR A 21 1.39 7.32 14.58
N ALA A 22 0.33 6.94 13.88
CA ALA A 22 -0.11 5.56 13.76
C ALA A 22 0.37 4.98 12.42
N LEU A 23 0.99 3.80 12.46
CA LEU A 23 1.40 3.07 11.25
C LEU A 23 0.18 2.79 10.37
N ARG A 24 0.28 3.08 9.07
CA ARG A 24 -0.77 2.70 8.11
C ARG A 24 -0.55 1.25 7.66
N VAL A 25 -1.56 0.41 7.88
CA VAL A 25 -1.60 -0.96 7.36
C VAL A 25 -2.45 -0.99 6.10
N PHE A 26 -1.95 -1.68 5.09
CA PHE A 26 -2.56 -1.84 3.77
C PHE A 26 -2.96 -3.29 3.54
N ARG A 27 -3.50 -3.58 2.35
CA ARG A 27 -3.81 -4.94 1.91
C ARG A 27 -3.05 -5.27 0.64
N THR A 28 -2.61 -6.51 0.53
CA THR A 28 -2.11 -7.07 -0.73
C THR A 28 -3.28 -7.33 -1.69
N PRO A 29 -3.03 -7.56 -2.99
CA PRO A 29 -4.08 -7.95 -3.93
C PRO A 29 -4.87 -9.20 -3.50
N LEU A 30 -4.22 -10.11 -2.77
CA LEU A 30 -4.84 -11.31 -2.19
C LEU A 30 -5.57 -11.03 -0.85
N GLY A 31 -5.71 -9.77 -0.45
CA GLY A 31 -6.47 -9.35 0.74
C GLY A 31 -5.74 -9.42 2.08
N SER A 32 -4.51 -9.95 2.10
CA SER A 32 -3.68 -10.08 3.32
C SER A 32 -3.20 -8.71 3.81
N ARG A 33 -3.12 -8.52 5.13
CA ARG A 33 -2.61 -7.26 5.70
C ARG A 33 -1.10 -7.14 5.49
N THR A 34 -0.65 -5.95 5.13
CA THR A 34 0.77 -5.64 4.93
C THR A 34 1.09 -4.24 5.42
N ALA A 35 2.26 -4.06 6.04
CA ALA A 35 2.86 -2.74 6.16
C ALA A 35 3.54 -2.38 4.83
N VAL A 36 3.74 -1.08 4.58
CA VAL A 36 4.41 -0.58 3.38
C VAL A 36 5.53 0.37 3.80
N ALA A 37 6.65 0.31 3.10
CA ALA A 37 7.75 1.25 3.25
C ALA A 37 8.31 1.64 1.88
N PHE A 38 8.83 2.85 1.77
CA PHE A 38 9.36 3.39 0.53
C PHE A 38 10.81 3.82 0.69
N THR A 39 11.55 3.70 -0.39
CA THR A 39 12.99 3.99 -0.37
C THR A 39 13.29 5.45 -0.59
N THR A 40 12.35 6.15 -1.24
CA THR A 40 12.37 7.60 -1.43
C THR A 40 11.00 8.19 -1.11
N GLY A 41 10.97 9.45 -0.67
CA GLY A 41 9.71 10.17 -0.46
C GLY A 41 8.90 10.32 -1.76
N ARG A 42 9.59 10.44 -2.91
CA ARG A 42 8.95 10.49 -4.23
C ARG A 42 8.14 9.23 -4.52
N ARG A 43 8.71 8.03 -4.32
CA ARG A 43 7.98 6.77 -4.52
C ARG A 43 6.76 6.65 -3.61
N LEU A 44 6.84 7.18 -2.39
CA LEU A 44 5.71 7.24 -1.47
C LEU A 44 4.59 8.12 -2.02
N LEU A 45 4.92 9.34 -2.45
CA LEU A 45 3.94 10.30 -2.98
C LEU A 45 3.35 9.83 -4.31
N ASP A 46 4.16 9.23 -5.18
CA ASP A 46 3.69 8.63 -6.44
C ASP A 46 2.69 7.49 -6.17
N CYS A 47 2.89 6.73 -5.09
CA CYS A 47 2.02 5.60 -4.73
C CYS A 47 0.76 6.00 -3.95
N LEU A 48 0.85 6.95 -3.03
CA LEU A 48 -0.23 7.28 -2.08
C LEU A 48 -0.89 8.63 -2.34
N GLY A 49 -0.37 9.39 -3.30
CA GLY A 49 -0.81 10.75 -3.61
C GLY A 49 -0.15 11.83 -2.76
N PRO A 50 -0.30 13.10 -3.18
CA PRO A 50 0.17 14.25 -2.41
C PRO A 50 -0.53 14.33 -1.05
N GLY A 51 0.20 14.75 -0.01
CA GLY A 51 -0.33 14.89 1.36
C GLY A 51 -0.25 13.63 2.22
N ALA A 52 0.31 12.53 1.71
CA ALA A 52 0.59 11.35 2.52
C ALA A 52 1.67 11.64 3.57
N ASP A 53 1.29 11.65 4.85
CA ASP A 53 2.23 11.76 5.96
C ASP A 53 3.17 10.55 6.03
N SER A 54 4.44 10.81 6.35
CA SER A 54 5.45 9.76 6.50
C SER A 54 6.44 10.07 7.62
N VAL A 55 7.01 9.00 8.18
CA VAL A 55 8.14 9.05 9.12
C VAL A 55 9.30 8.24 8.57
N ARG A 56 10.49 8.43 9.15
CA ARG A 56 11.70 7.70 8.78
C ARG A 56 11.93 6.57 9.78
N LEU A 57 11.82 5.31 9.32
CA LEU A 57 12.04 4.13 10.16
C LEU A 57 12.83 3.07 9.40
N SER A 58 13.65 2.31 10.11
CA SER A 58 14.34 1.14 9.53
C SER A 58 13.36 0.00 9.28
N LEU A 59 13.69 -0.92 8.38
CA LEU A 59 12.84 -2.08 8.11
C LEU A 59 12.58 -2.93 9.37
N PRO A 60 13.56 -3.22 10.25
CA PRO A 60 13.31 -3.89 11.53
C PRO A 60 12.32 -3.14 12.43
N ALA A 61 12.41 -1.81 12.50
CA ALA A 61 11.48 -1.02 13.32
C ALA A 61 10.04 -1.10 12.80
N VAL A 62 9.85 -1.08 11.47
CA VAL A 62 8.51 -1.27 10.87
C VAL A 62 7.94 -2.64 11.23
N ARG A 63 8.76 -3.70 11.15
CA ARG A 63 8.34 -5.05 11.53
C ARG A 63 7.93 -5.13 13.00
N ALA A 64 8.74 -4.59 13.90
CA ALA A 64 8.47 -4.59 15.33
C ALA A 64 7.15 -3.85 15.68
N LEU A 65 6.81 -2.78 14.96
CA LEU A 65 5.55 -2.06 15.16
C LEU A 65 4.34 -2.79 14.55
N ALA A 66 4.55 -3.56 13.48
CA ALA A 66 3.51 -4.27 12.75
C ALA A 66 3.15 -5.64 13.37
N GLU A 67 4.14 -6.31 13.98
CA GLU A 67 4.01 -7.64 14.57
C GLU A 67 2.86 -7.75 15.59
N PRO A 68 2.70 -6.84 16.57
CA PRO A 68 1.60 -6.93 17.55
C PRO A 68 0.20 -6.81 16.92
N LEU A 69 0.10 -6.32 15.69
CA LEU A 69 -1.14 -6.17 14.94
C LEU A 69 -1.43 -7.39 14.04
N GLY A 70 -0.60 -8.44 14.13
CA GLY A 70 -0.67 -9.63 13.28
C GLY A 70 -0.22 -9.40 11.84
N VAL A 71 0.61 -8.37 11.61
CA VAL A 71 1.09 -7.99 10.27
C VAL A 71 2.55 -8.39 10.11
N ALA A 72 2.80 -9.55 9.52
CA ALA A 72 4.15 -10.08 9.32
C ALA A 72 4.83 -9.56 8.04
N LEU A 73 4.05 -9.17 7.03
CA LEU A 73 4.57 -8.73 5.74
C LEU A 73 4.86 -7.22 5.73
N VAL A 74 6.03 -6.85 5.23
CA VAL A 74 6.39 -5.47 4.90
C VAL A 74 6.80 -5.40 3.43
N SER A 75 6.01 -4.70 2.62
CA SER A 75 6.32 -4.45 1.22
C SER A 75 7.17 -3.20 1.08
N VAL A 76 8.32 -3.32 0.40
CA VAL A 76 9.22 -2.19 0.13
C VAL A 76 9.05 -1.77 -1.34
N ASP A 77 8.74 -0.49 -1.57
CA ASP A 77 8.41 0.08 -2.89
C ASP A 77 7.40 -0.78 -3.67
N PRO A 78 6.20 -1.04 -3.12
CA PRO A 78 5.19 -1.77 -3.86
C PRO A 78 4.93 -1.06 -5.19
N GLN A 79 4.95 -1.82 -6.28
CA GLN A 79 4.46 -1.33 -7.56
C GLN A 79 2.93 -1.27 -7.48
N LEU A 80 2.33 -0.15 -7.87
CA LEU A 80 0.89 -0.02 -8.05
C LEU A 80 0.46 -1.00 -9.14
N THR A 81 0.10 -2.22 -8.75
CA THR A 81 -0.50 -3.23 -9.62
C THR A 81 -2.00 -3.19 -9.41
N ALA A 82 -2.62 -2.16 -9.96
CA ALA A 82 -4.00 -2.21 -10.38
C ALA A 82 -4.08 -1.45 -11.70
N PRO A 83 -4.33 -2.11 -12.84
CA PRO A 83 -4.96 -1.42 -13.95
C PRO A 83 -6.21 -0.72 -13.41
N ALA A 84 -6.50 0.49 -13.87
CA ALA A 84 -7.77 1.13 -13.56
C ALA A 84 -8.90 0.12 -13.82
N VAL A 85 -9.85 -0.01 -12.90
CA VAL A 85 -11.06 -0.80 -13.13
C VAL A 85 -11.83 -0.05 -14.22
N THR A 86 -11.57 -0.38 -15.48
CA THR A 86 -12.47 -0.03 -16.56
C THR A 86 -13.71 -0.89 -16.31
N SER A 87 -14.79 -0.26 -15.87
CA SER A 87 -16.12 -0.86 -16.02
C SER A 87 -16.25 -1.24 -17.49
N LEU A 88 -16.21 -2.55 -17.79
CA LEU A 88 -16.63 -3.06 -19.08
C LEU A 88 -18.03 -2.49 -19.33
N PRO A 89 -18.30 -1.87 -20.49
CA PRO A 89 -19.68 -1.56 -20.82
C PRO A 89 -20.49 -2.84 -20.66
N GLU A 90 -21.59 -2.76 -19.92
CA GLU A 90 -22.59 -3.83 -19.87
C GLU A 90 -22.77 -4.33 -21.31
N GLY A 91 -22.46 -5.61 -21.52
CA GLY A 91 -22.60 -6.23 -22.83
C GLY A 91 -24.02 -6.00 -23.34
N PRO A 92 -24.23 -6.00 -24.68
CA PRO A 92 -25.53 -5.70 -25.25
C PRO A 92 -26.60 -6.55 -24.56
N GLU A 93 -27.57 -5.86 -23.97
CA GLU A 93 -28.77 -6.41 -23.35
C GLU A 93 -29.31 -7.50 -24.28
N LEU A 94 -29.25 -8.75 -23.83
CA LEU A 94 -29.85 -9.88 -24.53
C LEU A 94 -31.35 -9.58 -24.60
N LEU A 95 -31.79 -9.02 -25.73
CA LEU A 95 -33.20 -8.75 -25.96
C LEU A 95 -33.98 -10.06 -25.76
N PRO A 96 -35.09 -10.04 -24.99
CA PRO A 96 -35.88 -11.23 -24.74
C PRO A 96 -36.40 -11.76 -26.08
N VAL A 97 -36.02 -12.98 -26.44
CA VAL A 97 -36.59 -13.67 -27.59
C VAL A 97 -37.99 -14.12 -27.20
N THR A 98 -39.01 -13.48 -27.77
CA THR A 98 -40.39 -13.97 -27.66
C THR A 98 -40.58 -15.13 -28.64
N PRO A 99 -40.96 -16.33 -28.19
CA PRO A 99 -41.34 -17.40 -29.11
C PRO A 99 -42.69 -17.08 -29.78
N ALA A 100 -42.83 -17.48 -31.04
CA ALA A 100 -44.03 -17.33 -31.87
C ALA A 100 -45.13 -18.32 -31.51
#